data_AF-A0A975HUW0-F1
#
_entry.id   AF-A0A975HUW0-F1
#
_cell.length_a   1.000
_cell.length_b   1.000
_cell.length_c   1.000
_cell.angle_alpha   90.00
_cell.angle_beta   90.00
_cell.angle_gamma   90.00
#
_symmetry.space_group_name_H-M   'P 1'
#
loop_
_entity.id
_entity.type
_entity.pdbx_description
1 polymer ?
#
loop_
_entity_poly.entity_id
_entity_poly.type
_entity_poly.pdbx_seq_one_letter_code
_entity_poly.pdbx_strand_id
1 'polypeptide(L)'
;MHTTAKVPTWKFWLAWLVLVLYLALFSLVLLREWYVVGYVADPAILATYPFGSEGPAAGARNYANAEIYARTAALNGLASTTLLLMALVAGWCRSRRLLGTCLVFAASAVVWGIASAA
;
A
#
# COMPACT_ATOMS: atom_id res chain seq x y z
N MET A 1 -23.31 40.63 -5.40
CA MET A 1 -23.75 39.45 -4.64
C MET A 1 -23.11 38.21 -5.25
N HIS A 2 -22.05 37.67 -4.66
CA HIS A 2 -21.50 36.38 -5.07
C HIS A 2 -22.23 35.26 -4.32
N THR A 3 -23.15 34.58 -4.99
CA THR A 3 -23.74 33.34 -4.51
C THR A 3 -22.70 32.22 -4.63
N THR A 4 -22.01 31.92 -3.54
CA THR A 4 -21.19 30.71 -3.45
C THR A 4 -22.13 29.51 -3.48
N ALA A 5 -22.21 28.85 -4.64
CA ALA A 5 -22.93 27.60 -4.80
C ALA A 5 -22.40 26.59 -3.78
N LYS A 6 -23.23 26.20 -2.82
CA LYS A 6 -22.87 25.16 -1.84
C LYS A 6 -22.72 23.84 -2.60
N VAL A 7 -21.52 23.27 -2.56
CA VAL A 7 -21.28 21.94 -3.13
C VAL A 7 -22.25 20.95 -2.50
N PRO A 8 -22.99 20.16 -3.30
CA PRO A 8 -23.92 19.19 -2.77
C PRO A 8 -23.19 18.17 -1.89
N THR A 9 -23.71 17.92 -0.70
CA THR A 9 -23.10 17.04 0.31
C THR A 9 -22.87 15.62 -0.23
N TRP A 10 -23.72 15.13 -1.13
CA TRP A 10 -23.56 13.82 -1.76
C TRP A 10 -22.27 13.67 -2.59
N LYS A 11 -21.80 14.75 -3.24
CA LYS A 11 -20.53 14.72 -4.01
C LYS A 11 -19.34 14.50 -3.07
N PHE A 12 -19.41 15.11 -1.89
CA PHE A 12 -18.39 14.94 -0.86
C PHE A 12 -18.35 13.50 -0.33
N TRP A 13 -19.52 12.89 -0.07
CA TRP A 13 -19.62 11.50 0.37
C TRP A 13 -19.14 10.50 -0.69
N LEU A 14 -19.44 10.76 -1.96
CA LEU A 14 -18.97 9.92 -3.05
C LEU A 14 -17.44 9.97 -3.18
N ALA A 15 -16.85 11.16 -3.18
CA ALA A 15 -15.38 11.32 -3.21
C ALA A 15 -14.70 10.65 -2.02
N TRP A 16 -15.31 10.75 -0.83
CA TRP A 16 -14.83 10.09 0.39
C TRP A 16 -14.81 8.57 0.24
N LEU A 17 -15.94 8.00 -0.20
CA LEU A 17 -16.06 6.55 -0.40
C LEU A 17 -15.06 6.05 -1.44
N VAL A 18 -14.93 6.75 -2.57
CA VAL A 18 -13.97 6.41 -3.63
C VAL A 18 -12.54 6.38 -3.07
N LEU A 19 -12.17 7.34 -2.23
CA LEU A 19 -10.84 7.40 -1.66
C LEU A 19 -10.58 6.27 -0.65
N VAL A 20 -11.55 5.93 0.20
CA VAL A 20 -11.44 4.77 1.11
C VAL A 20 -11.30 3.47 0.31
N LEU A 21 -12.10 3.29 -0.74
CA LEU A 21 -12.03 2.10 -1.61
C LEU A 21 -10.68 2.02 -2.34
N TYR A 22 -10.18 3.15 -2.84
CA TYR A 22 -8.87 3.22 -3.48
C TYR A 22 -7.76 2.78 -2.52
N LEU A 23 -7.73 3.32 -1.30
CA LEU A 23 -6.73 2.94 -0.29
C LEU A 23 -6.85 1.47 0.10
N ALA A 24 -8.08 0.95 0.26
CA ALA A 24 -8.29 -0.45 0.58
C ALA A 24 -7.82 -1.38 -0.55
N LEU A 25 -8.15 -1.08 -1.80
CA LEU A 25 -7.71 -1.84 -2.97
C LEU A 25 -6.18 -1.79 -3.14
N PHE A 26 -5.59 -0.62 -2.99
CA PHE A 26 -4.14 -0.44 -3.03
C PHE A 26 -3.45 -1.31 -1.96
N SER A 27 -3.93 -1.27 -0.71
CA SER A 27 -3.41 -2.11 0.35
C SER A 27 -3.57 -3.60 0.05
N LEU A 28 -4.68 -4.04 -0.54
CA LEU A 28 -4.91 -5.44 -0.91
C LEU A 28 -3.95 -5.93 -1.99
N VAL A 29 -3.63 -5.10 -2.99
CA VAL A 29 -2.63 -5.43 -4.01
C VAL A 29 -1.28 -5.68 -3.37
N LEU A 30 -0.84 -4.80 -2.47
CA LEU A 30 0.43 -4.93 -1.74
C LEU A 30 0.43 -6.15 -0.79
N LEU A 31 -0.70 -6.40 -0.11
CA LEU A 31 -0.89 -7.56 0.77
C LEU A 31 -0.85 -8.88 0.01
N ARG A 32 -1.36 -8.93 -1.22
CA ARG A 32 -1.35 -10.15 -2.04
C ARG A 32 0.07 -10.58 -2.36
N GLU A 33 0.93 -9.66 -2.79
CA GLU A 33 2.34 -9.96 -3.02
C GLU A 33 3.00 -10.48 -1.75
N TRP A 34 2.71 -9.84 -0.61
CA TRP A 34 3.23 -10.29 0.67
C TRP A 34 2.78 -11.71 1.05
N TYR A 35 1.49 -12.03 0.90
CA TYR A 35 0.95 -13.34 1.26
C TYR A 35 1.56 -14.46 0.41
N VAL A 36 1.70 -14.22 -0.90
CA VAL A 36 2.30 -15.19 -1.83
C VAL A 36 3.76 -15.46 -1.46
N VAL A 37 4.53 -14.43 -1.13
CA VAL A 37 5.96 -14.55 -0.81
C VAL A 37 6.21 -15.05 0.61
N GLY A 38 5.49 -14.51 1.60
CA GLY A 38 5.76 -14.74 3.02
C GLY A 38 5.07 -15.97 3.60
N TYR A 39 4.00 -16.47 2.97
CA TYR A 39 3.20 -17.58 3.51
C TYR A 39 3.13 -18.79 2.58
N VAL A 40 3.13 -18.57 1.25
CA VAL A 40 2.90 -19.64 0.26
C VAL A 40 4.19 -20.06 -0.47
N ALA A 41 5.28 -19.33 -0.33
CA ALA A 41 6.50 -19.63 -1.07
C ALA A 41 7.16 -20.94 -0.61
N ASP A 42 7.10 -21.95 -1.47
CA ASP A 42 7.86 -23.20 -1.35
C ASP A 42 9.37 -22.89 -1.41
N PRO A 43 10.18 -23.39 -0.45
CA PRO A 43 11.64 -23.26 -0.49
C PRO A 43 12.27 -23.66 -1.83
N ALA A 44 11.71 -24.67 -2.52
CA ALA A 44 12.18 -25.11 -3.82
C ALA A 44 11.94 -24.06 -4.91
N ILE A 45 10.83 -23.32 -4.85
CA ILE A 45 10.52 -22.24 -5.79
C ILE A 45 11.43 -21.04 -5.53
N LEU A 46 11.64 -20.67 -4.25
CA LEU A 46 12.55 -19.58 -3.87
C LEU A 46 13.99 -19.82 -4.34
N ALA A 47 14.46 -21.07 -4.29
CA ALA A 47 15.80 -21.42 -4.78
C ALA A 47 15.99 -21.20 -6.29
N THR A 48 14.90 -21.22 -7.06
CA THR A 48 14.91 -21.01 -8.52
C THR A 48 14.56 -19.58 -8.93
N TYR A 49 14.20 -18.73 -7.97
CA TYR A 49 13.71 -17.39 -8.23
C TYR A 49 14.86 -16.43 -8.62
N PRO A 50 14.73 -15.66 -9.71
CA PRO A 50 15.84 -14.89 -10.28
C PRO A 50 16.01 -13.52 -9.60
N PHE A 51 16.25 -13.57 -8.28
CA PHE A 51 16.43 -12.41 -7.40
C PHE A 51 17.29 -11.31 -8.02
N GLY A 52 16.72 -10.11 -8.11
CA GLY A 52 17.44 -8.91 -8.53
C GLY A 52 17.53 -8.74 -10.05
N SER A 53 16.96 -9.67 -10.83
CA SER A 53 16.86 -9.55 -12.29
C SER A 53 15.43 -9.50 -12.80
N GLU A 54 14.43 -9.58 -11.91
CA GLU A 54 13.02 -9.56 -12.31
C GLU A 54 12.44 -8.16 -12.55
N GLY A 55 11.89 -7.99 -13.75
CA GLY A 55 10.96 -6.91 -14.07
C GLY A 55 11.56 -5.50 -13.93
N PRO A 56 10.71 -4.49 -13.69
CA PRO A 56 11.14 -3.09 -13.60
C PRO A 56 11.96 -2.79 -12.33
N ALA A 57 12.09 -3.75 -11.42
CA ALA A 57 12.88 -3.66 -10.19
C ALA A 57 14.24 -4.37 -10.30
N ALA A 58 14.67 -4.79 -11.50
CA ALA A 58 15.99 -5.36 -11.69
C ALA A 58 17.09 -4.41 -11.19
N GLY A 59 18.01 -4.92 -10.38
CA GLY A 59 19.06 -4.15 -9.70
C GLY A 59 18.64 -3.49 -8.38
N ALA A 60 17.36 -3.54 -8.00
CA ALA A 60 16.91 -2.96 -6.74
C ALA A 60 17.46 -3.75 -5.54
N ARG A 61 17.97 -3.01 -4.54
CA ARG A 61 18.59 -3.60 -3.34
C ARG A 61 17.66 -4.55 -2.58
N ASN A 62 16.36 -4.26 -2.58
CA ASN A 62 15.33 -5.07 -1.94
C ASN A 62 15.13 -6.46 -2.55
N TYR A 63 15.65 -6.70 -3.75
CA TYR A 63 15.57 -7.96 -4.48
C TYR A 63 16.94 -8.66 -4.56
N ALA A 64 17.95 -8.20 -3.82
CA ALA A 64 19.32 -8.72 -3.94
C ALA A 64 19.47 -10.20 -3.57
N ASN A 65 18.67 -10.70 -2.61
CA ASN A 65 18.61 -12.11 -2.24
C ASN A 65 17.29 -12.42 -1.50
N ALA A 66 17.04 -13.70 -1.27
CA ALA A 66 15.82 -14.20 -0.62
C ALA A 66 15.59 -13.63 0.79
N GLU A 67 16.65 -13.48 1.60
CA GLU A 67 16.53 -13.00 2.98
C GLU A 67 16.10 -11.52 3.02
N ILE A 68 16.78 -10.68 2.24
CA ILE A 68 16.45 -9.25 2.12
C ILE A 68 15.04 -9.09 1.56
N TYR A 69 14.70 -9.86 0.52
CA TYR A 69 13.38 -9.83 -0.08
C TYR A 69 12.28 -10.22 0.91
N ALA A 70 12.45 -11.33 1.64
CA ALA A 70 11.48 -11.78 2.64
C ALA A 70 11.27 -10.74 3.75
N ARG A 71 12.35 -10.10 4.22
CA ARG A 71 12.28 -9.06 5.25
C ARG A 71 11.57 -7.80 4.75
N THR A 72 11.92 -7.34 3.55
CA THR A 72 11.26 -6.19 2.92
C THR A 72 9.79 -6.48 2.64
N ALA A 73 9.47 -7.68 2.17
CA ALA A 73 8.10 -8.12 1.97
C ALA A 73 7.33 -8.08 3.31
N ALA A 74 7.89 -8.63 4.40
CA ALA A 74 7.29 -8.59 5.73
C ALA A 74 6.96 -7.18 6.23
N LEU A 75 7.90 -6.24 6.08
CA LEU A 75 7.68 -4.84 6.43
C LEU A 75 6.58 -4.20 5.57
N ASN A 76 6.58 -4.47 4.27
CA ASN A 76 5.54 -3.98 3.35
C ASN A 76 4.15 -4.57 3.69
N GLY A 77 4.08 -5.85 4.05
CA GLY A 77 2.85 -6.51 4.49
C GLY A 77 2.25 -5.86 5.75
N LEU A 78 3.09 -5.58 6.75
CA LEU A 78 2.68 -4.88 7.97
C LEU A 78 2.19 -3.45 7.68
N ALA A 79 2.92 -2.71 6.85
CA ALA A 79 2.54 -1.35 6.46
C ALA A 79 1.19 -1.34 5.71
N SER A 80 1.02 -2.26 4.76
CA SER A 80 -0.20 -2.38 3.95
C SER A 80 -1.42 -2.79 4.79
N THR A 81 -1.23 -3.71 5.73
CA THR A 81 -2.27 -4.09 6.71
C THR A 81 -2.68 -2.90 7.56
N THR A 82 -1.71 -2.14 8.06
CA THR A 82 -1.96 -0.93 8.86
C THR A 82 -2.74 0.10 8.06
N LEU A 83 -2.33 0.37 6.82
CA LEU A 83 -3.02 1.30 5.92
C LEU A 83 -4.45 0.85 5.64
N LEU A 84 -4.67 -0.45 5.38
CA LEU A 84 -6.01 -1.02 5.15
C LEU A 84 -6.91 -0.78 6.36
N LEU A 85 -6.47 -1.17 7.55
CA LEU A 85 -7.24 -1.01 8.78
C LEU A 85 -7.56 0.46 9.05
N MET A 86 -6.57 1.34 8.91
CA MET A 86 -6.77 2.78 9.10
C MET A 86 -7.76 3.36 8.08
N ALA A 87 -7.70 2.95 6.81
CA ALA A 87 -8.62 3.43 5.78
C ALA A 87 -10.06 2.96 6.04
N LEU A 88 -10.25 1.71 6.45
CA LEU A 88 -11.57 1.16 6.82
C LEU A 88 -12.14 1.88 8.05
N VAL A 89 -11.32 2.10 9.10
CA VAL A 89 -11.73 2.85 10.30
C VAL A 89 -12.02 4.31 9.95
N ALA A 90 -11.22 4.95 9.09
CA ALA A 90 -11.48 6.30 8.61
C ALA A 90 -12.82 6.39 7.86
N GLY A 91 -13.13 5.38 7.03
CA GLY A 91 -14.40 5.21 6.36
C GLY A 91 -15.57 5.06 7.33
N TRP A 92 -15.46 4.12 8.27
CA TRP A 92 -16.47 3.83 9.29
C TRP A 92 -16.79 5.04 10.16
N CYS A 93 -15.75 5.67 10.72
CA CYS A 93 -15.87 6.85 11.57
C CYS A 93 -16.10 8.15 10.80
N ARG A 94 -16.05 8.12 9.45
CA ARG A 94 -16.12 9.30 8.57
C ARG A 94 -15.13 10.41 8.97
N SER A 95 -13.94 10.02 9.43
CA SER A 95 -12.96 10.92 10.05
C SER A 95 -11.98 11.49 9.04
N ARG A 96 -12.12 12.78 8.73
CA ARG A 96 -11.22 13.58 7.85
C ARG A 96 -9.76 13.52 8.27
N ARG A 97 -9.51 13.52 9.59
CA ARG A 97 -8.17 13.46 10.15
C ARG A 97 -7.52 12.11 9.89
N LEU A 98 -8.25 11.01 10.15
CA LEU A 98 -7.73 9.66 9.90
C LEU A 98 -7.46 9.41 8.42
N LEU A 99 -8.34 9.89 7.53
CA LEU A 99 -8.11 9.77 6.09
C LEU A 99 -6.88 10.57 5.63
N GLY A 100 -6.67 11.77 6.18
CA GLY A 100 -5.45 12.54 5.97
C GLY A 100 -4.20 11.79 6.45
N THR A 101 -4.25 11.15 7.61
CA THR A 101 -3.16 10.29 8.10
C THR A 101 -2.90 9.10 7.18
N CYS A 102 -3.95 8.47 6.64
CA CYS A 102 -3.80 7.38 5.67
C CYS A 102 -3.06 7.83 4.41
N LEU A 103 -3.36 9.03 3.89
CA LEU A 103 -2.68 9.58 2.72
C LEU A 103 -1.20 9.86 3.00
N VAL A 104 -0.88 10.46 4.15
CA VAL A 104 0.51 10.70 4.56
C VAL A 104 1.26 9.37 4.71
N PHE A 105 0.63 8.38 5.34
CA PHE A 105 1.22 7.06 5.51
C PHE A 105 1.47 6.37 4.17
N ALA A 106 0.50 6.38 3.26
CA ALA A 106 0.64 5.82 1.92
C ALA A 106 1.76 6.51 1.13
N ALA A 107 1.86 7.84 1.19
CA ALA A 107 2.94 8.58 0.55
C ALA A 107 4.32 8.21 1.13
N SER A 108 4.44 8.12 2.45
CA SER A 108 5.69 7.69 3.11
C SER A 108 6.10 6.27 2.73
N ALA A 109 5.14 5.34 2.61
CA ALA A 109 5.41 3.97 2.19
C ALA A 109 5.93 3.92 0.74
N VAL A 110 5.34 4.72 -0.17
CA VAL A 110 5.82 4.85 -1.55
C VAL A 110 7.24 5.43 -1.60
N VAL A 111 7.50 6.51 -0.86
CA VAL A 111 8.84 7.13 -0.80
C VAL A 111 9.88 6.14 -0.27
N TRP A 112 9.55 5.40 0.78
CA TRP A 112 10.43 4.36 1.32
C TRP A 112 10.69 3.25 0.30
N GLY A 113 9.65 2.79 -0.42
CA GLY A 113 9.78 1.79 -1.47
C GLY A 113 10.72 2.23 -2.60
N ILE A 114 10.65 3.49 -3.01
CA ILE A 114 11.55 4.07 -4.03
C ILE A 114 12.98 4.19 -3.48
N ALA A 115 13.14 4.76 -2.28
CA ALA A 115 14.46 4.98 -1.67
C ALA A 115 15.21 3.68 -1.36
N SER A 116 14.49 2.59 -1.11
CA SER A 116 15.07 1.27 -0.89
C SER A 116 15.32 0.48 -2.18
N ALA A 117 14.79 0.96 -3.31
CA ALA A 117 15.08 0.41 -4.64
C ALA A 117 16.32 1.05 -5.30
N ALA A 118 16.65 2.30 -4.96
CA ALA A 118 17.85 3.02 -5.41
C ALA A 118 19.12 2.60 -4.64
#